data_AF-A0A284VM03-F1
#
_entry.id   AF-A0A284VM03-F1
#
_cell.length_a   1.000
_cell.length_b   1.000
_cell.length_c   1.000
_cell.angle_alpha   90.00
_cell.angle_beta   90.00
_cell.angle_gamma   90.00
#
_symmetry.space_group_name_H-M   'P 1'
#
loop_
_entity.id
_entity.type
_entity.pdbx_description
1 polymer ?
#
loop_
_entity_poly.entity_id
_entity_poly.type
_entity_poly.pdbx_seq_one_letter_code
_entity_poly.pdbx_strand_id
1 'polypeptide(L)'
;MSVLEEAGISGELLVSAALELYVPHPGVENKDIAQQVFERELKLALSDPNLCILLYAGLLLEKEGEKGELPGMSKETFKKDLTCLIVDEVLGMSIAKYISGDKGIFEYVRFDKLKPGILSELGPFMDDVIAGLIGGVSANMYSRGKSDGGKAAEAKEKKTFPRKNKIGIAG
;
A
#
# COMPACT_ATOMS: atom_id res chain seq x y z
N MET A 1 -9.17 8.28 1.59
CA MET A 1 -8.08 9.23 1.31
C MET A 1 -8.06 10.38 2.31
N SER A 2 -9.17 11.13 2.51
CA SER A 2 -9.19 12.30 3.42
C SER A 2 -8.56 12.06 4.80
N VAL A 3 -8.85 10.91 5.42
CA VAL A 3 -8.30 10.55 6.75
C VAL A 3 -6.76 10.43 6.76
N LEU A 4 -6.16 9.82 5.72
CA LEU A 4 -4.70 9.68 5.64
C LEU A 4 -4.05 11.00 5.24
N GLU A 5 -4.69 11.76 4.36
CA GLU A 5 -4.22 13.08 3.94
C GLU A 5 -4.22 14.09 5.11
N GLU A 6 -5.24 14.04 5.97
CA GLU A 6 -5.29 14.81 7.22
C GLU A 6 -4.16 14.44 8.20
N ALA A 7 -3.63 13.22 8.10
CA ALA A 7 -2.47 12.76 8.86
C ALA A 7 -1.13 13.05 8.15
N GLY A 8 -1.13 13.79 7.03
CA GLY A 8 0.07 14.11 6.25
C GLY A 8 0.56 12.97 5.34
N ILE A 9 -0.21 11.89 5.19
CA ILE A 9 0.17 10.71 4.41
C ILE A 9 -0.51 10.78 3.04
N SER A 10 0.24 11.26 2.05
CA SER A 10 -0.23 11.34 0.66
C SER A 10 -0.12 10.00 -0.06
N GLY A 11 -0.93 9.81 -1.10
CA GLY A 11 -0.81 8.64 -1.99
C GLY A 11 0.57 8.51 -2.63
N GLU A 12 1.23 9.65 -2.92
CA GLU A 12 2.58 9.67 -3.49
C GLU A 12 3.63 9.11 -2.52
N LEU A 13 3.53 9.42 -1.23
CA LEU A 13 4.40 8.85 -0.20
C LEU A 13 4.22 7.34 -0.08
N LEU A 14 2.98 6.85 -0.15
CA LEU A 14 2.68 5.41 -0.11
C LEU A 14 3.28 4.69 -1.33
N VAL A 15 3.10 5.25 -2.53
CA VAL A 15 3.68 4.71 -3.76
C VAL A 15 5.20 4.71 -3.69
N SER A 16 5.82 5.81 -3.24
CA SER A 16 7.27 5.92 -3.14
C SER A 16 7.84 4.87 -2.19
N ALA A 17 7.26 4.71 -1.00
CA ALA A 17 7.69 3.70 -0.03
C ALA A 17 7.54 2.28 -0.58
N ALA A 18 6.43 1.97 -1.28
CA ALA A 18 6.21 0.69 -1.92
C ALA A 18 7.28 0.35 -2.98
N LEU A 19 7.60 1.32 -3.84
CA LEU A 19 8.53 1.14 -4.97
C LEU A 19 10.00 1.13 -4.56
N GLU A 20 10.34 1.55 -3.34
CA GLU A 20 11.67 1.40 -2.78
C GLU A 20 12.03 -0.09 -2.62
N LEU A 21 11.06 -0.91 -2.23
CA LEU A 21 11.20 -2.36 -2.07
C LEU A 21 10.72 -3.17 -3.29
N TYR A 22 10.44 -2.52 -4.41
CA TYR A 22 10.01 -3.20 -5.62
C TYR A 22 11.08 -4.15 -6.17
N VAL A 23 10.64 -5.34 -6.60
CA VAL A 23 11.47 -6.33 -7.30
C VAL A 23 10.75 -6.72 -8.60
N PRO A 24 11.43 -6.74 -9.76
CA PRO A 24 10.85 -7.19 -11.01
C PRO A 24 10.23 -8.59 -10.91
N HIS A 25 8.97 -8.70 -11.33
CA HIS A 25 8.22 -9.95 -11.34
C HIS A 25 7.33 -10.01 -12.60
N PRO A 26 7.02 -11.18 -13.18
CA PRO A 26 6.12 -11.24 -14.32
C PRO A 26 4.77 -10.57 -14.00
N GLY A 27 4.32 -9.69 -14.90
CA GLY A 27 3.15 -8.82 -14.72
C GLY A 27 3.44 -7.44 -14.13
N VAL A 28 4.63 -7.24 -13.55
CA VAL A 28 5.18 -5.97 -13.06
C VAL A 28 6.69 -5.95 -13.35
N GLU A 29 7.05 -5.96 -14.63
CA GLU A 29 8.44 -6.17 -15.07
C GLU A 29 9.34 -4.94 -14.88
N ASN A 30 8.76 -3.75 -14.82
CA ASN A 30 9.47 -2.50 -14.58
C ASN A 30 8.73 -1.63 -13.56
N LYS A 31 9.45 -0.64 -13.01
CA LYS A 31 8.92 0.28 -11.99
C LYS A 31 7.67 1.03 -12.45
N ASP A 32 7.59 1.45 -13.71
CA ASP A 32 6.44 2.20 -14.22
C ASP A 32 5.16 1.35 -14.24
N ILE A 33 5.28 0.08 -14.64
CA ILE A 33 4.15 -0.87 -14.61
C ILE A 33 3.79 -1.18 -13.16
N ALA A 34 4.79 -1.44 -12.31
CA ALA A 34 4.57 -1.72 -10.89
C ALA A 34 3.83 -0.56 -10.21
N GLN A 35 4.25 0.68 -10.45
CA GLN A 35 3.59 1.87 -9.94
C GLN A 35 2.12 1.93 -10.35
N GLN A 36 1.82 1.76 -11.65
CA GLN A 36 0.44 1.81 -12.16
C GLN A 36 -0.44 0.72 -11.54
N VAL A 37 0.09 -0.49 -11.40
CA VAL A 37 -0.64 -1.60 -10.78
C VAL A 37 -0.83 -1.35 -9.28
N PHE A 38 0.19 -0.87 -8.58
CA PHE A 38 0.12 -0.52 -7.16
C PHE A 38 -0.92 0.57 -6.90
N GLU A 39 -0.88 1.68 -7.64
CA GLU A 39 -1.84 2.79 -7.51
C GLU A 39 -3.28 2.32 -7.70
N ARG A 40 -3.51 1.43 -8.68
CA ARG A 40 -4.82 0.82 -8.90
C ARG A 40 -5.23 -0.06 -7.71
N GLU A 41 -4.37 -0.96 -7.25
CA GLU A 41 -4.68 -1.83 -6.11
C GLU A 41 -4.88 -1.03 -4.82
N LEU A 42 -4.13 0.06 -4.62
CA LEU A 42 -4.30 1.00 -3.51
C LEU A 42 -5.67 1.66 -3.59
N LYS A 43 -6.08 2.15 -4.77
CA LYS A 43 -7.40 2.73 -4.99
C LYS A 43 -8.52 1.72 -4.73
N LEU A 44 -8.35 0.47 -5.15
CA LEU A 44 -9.31 -0.61 -4.88
C LEU A 44 -9.41 -0.90 -3.38
N ALA A 45 -8.28 -1.05 -2.69
CA ALA A 45 -8.25 -1.28 -1.25
C ALA A 45 -8.95 -0.14 -0.50
N LEU A 46 -8.60 1.11 -0.81
CA LEU A 46 -9.17 2.31 -0.17
C LEU A 46 -10.62 2.60 -0.58
N SER A 47 -11.21 1.84 -1.51
CA SER A 47 -12.64 1.92 -1.81
C SER A 47 -13.50 1.09 -0.83
N ASP A 48 -12.88 0.20 -0.05
CA ASP A 48 -13.57 -0.59 0.97
C ASP A 48 -13.71 0.22 2.27
N PRO A 49 -14.94 0.52 2.73
CA PRO A 49 -15.16 1.24 3.97
C PRO A 49 -14.63 0.50 5.20
N ASN A 50 -14.62 -0.84 5.21
CA ASN A 50 -14.11 -1.60 6.35
C ASN A 50 -12.60 -1.41 6.53
N LEU A 51 -11.85 -1.43 5.42
CA LEU A 51 -10.43 -1.10 5.46
C LEU A 51 -10.22 0.33 5.93
N CYS A 52 -11.01 1.28 5.43
CA CYS A 52 -10.90 2.68 5.85
C CYS A 52 -11.14 2.87 7.35
N ILE A 53 -12.08 2.12 7.95
CA ILE A 53 -12.34 2.13 9.39
C ILE A 53 -11.14 1.57 10.17
N LEU A 54 -10.51 0.50 9.68
CA LEU A 54 -9.28 -0.04 10.31
C LEU A 54 -8.13 0.98 10.29
N LEU A 55 -7.91 1.66 9.16
CA LEU A 55 -6.90 2.71 9.05
C LEU A 55 -7.21 3.88 9.99
N TYR A 56 -8.48 4.27 10.09
CA TYR A 56 -8.92 5.33 10.99
C TYR A 56 -8.74 4.95 12.46
N ALA A 57 -8.98 3.69 12.84
CA ALA A 57 -8.72 3.20 14.18
C ALA A 57 -7.24 3.33 14.57
N GLY A 58 -6.34 2.97 13.66
CA GLY A 58 -4.89 3.18 13.83
C GLY A 58 -4.52 4.64 14.06
N LEU A 59 -5.08 5.55 13.26
CA LEU A 59 -4.86 6.99 13.42
C LEU A 59 -5.37 7.53 14.76
N LEU A 60 -6.52 7.05 15.24
CA LEU A 60 -7.03 7.44 16.55
C LEU A 60 -6.11 6.95 17.66
N LEU A 61 -5.65 5.69 17.60
CA LEU A 61 -4.73 5.12 18.59
C LEU A 61 -3.41 5.89 18.65
N GLU A 62 -2.86 6.29 17.50
CA GLU A 62 -1.68 7.17 17.42
C GLU A 62 -1.93 8.49 18.17
N LYS A 63 -3.02 9.19 17.84
CA LYS A 63 -3.37 10.48 18.46
C LYS A 63 -3.56 10.37 19.97
N GLU A 64 -4.20 9.32 20.45
CA GLU A 64 -4.39 9.08 21.88
C GLU A 64 -3.05 8.74 22.56
N GLY A 65 -2.16 8.00 21.89
CA GLY A 65 -0.80 7.72 22.36
C GLY A 65 0.05 8.99 22.49
N GLU A 66 -0.02 9.88 21.51
CA GLU A 66 0.66 11.18 21.55
C GLU A 66 0.19 12.07 22.71
N LYS A 67 -1.07 11.93 23.13
CA LYS A 67 -1.64 12.61 24.29
C LYS A 67 -1.34 11.89 25.61
N GLY A 68 -0.99 10.61 25.57
CA GLY A 68 -0.83 9.76 26.76
C GLY A 68 -2.17 9.32 27.37
N GLU A 69 -3.21 9.21 26.54
CA GLU A 69 -4.57 8.82 26.93
C GLU A 69 -4.84 7.32 26.69
N LEU A 70 -3.85 6.58 26.16
CA LEU A 70 -3.95 5.14 25.98
C LEU A 70 -4.04 4.40 27.33
N PRO A 71 -4.94 3.41 27.46
CA PRO A 71 -5.05 2.62 28.68
C PRO A 71 -3.74 1.91 29.04
N GLY A 72 -3.23 2.16 30.25
CA GLY A 72 -2.04 1.48 30.76
C GLY A 72 -0.72 1.94 30.13
N MET A 73 -0.70 3.05 29.38
CA MET A 73 0.49 3.56 28.71
C MET A 73 0.60 5.08 28.87
N SER A 74 1.73 5.56 29.41
CA SER A 74 2.01 7.00 29.47
C SER A 74 2.58 7.51 28.14
N LYS A 75 2.54 8.82 27.96
CA LYS A 75 3.13 9.51 26.80
C LYS A 75 4.64 9.24 26.66
N GLU A 76 5.37 9.16 27.77
CA GLU A 76 6.81 8.88 27.77
C GLU A 76 7.09 7.44 27.33
N THR A 77 6.29 6.48 27.80
CA THR A 77 6.39 5.08 27.38
C THR A 77 6.10 4.94 25.90
N PHE A 78 5.02 5.57 25.41
CA PHE A 78 4.65 5.58 24.00
C PHE A 78 5.76 6.14 23.09
N LYS A 79 6.63 7.02 23.59
CA LYS A 79 7.73 7.63 22.82
C LYS A 79 9.08 6.92 22.92
N LYS A 80 9.30 6.08 23.94
CA LYS A 80 10.65 5.60 24.30
C LYS A 80 10.95 4.16 23.89
N ASP A 81 10.00 3.25 24.05
CA ASP A 81 10.30 1.82 23.94
C ASP A 81 9.07 1.04 23.45
N LEU A 82 9.00 0.90 22.13
CA LEU A 82 7.86 0.32 21.40
C LEU A 82 7.84 -1.19 21.43
N THR A 83 8.91 -1.83 21.91
CA THR A 83 9.03 -3.29 21.94
C THR A 83 7.91 -3.99 22.74
N CYS A 84 7.19 -3.25 23.59
CA CYS A 84 6.06 -3.73 24.38
C CYS A 84 4.68 -3.43 23.76
N LEU A 85 4.61 -2.56 22.74
CA LEU A 85 3.38 -2.32 21.99
C LEU A 85 3.33 -3.42 20.93
N ILE A 86 2.45 -4.40 21.15
CA ILE A 86 2.26 -5.53 20.23
C ILE A 86 1.00 -5.31 19.39
N VAL A 87 0.12 -4.40 19.85
CA VAL A 87 -1.21 -4.19 19.26
C VAL A 87 -1.15 -3.42 17.94
N ASP A 88 -0.15 -2.57 17.75
CA ASP A 88 0.24 -1.96 16.48
C ASP A 88 0.61 -3.04 15.44
N GLU A 89 1.49 -3.98 15.78
CA GLU A 89 1.85 -5.10 14.90
C GLU A 89 0.62 -5.96 14.55
N VAL A 90 -0.20 -6.29 15.56
CA VAL A 90 -1.46 -7.05 15.36
C VAL A 90 -2.39 -6.31 14.40
N LEU A 91 -2.49 -4.99 14.52
CA LEU A 91 -3.31 -4.15 13.64
C LEU A 91 -2.74 -4.11 12.21
N GLY A 92 -1.42 -3.89 12.06
CA GLY A 92 -0.72 -3.90 10.79
C GLY A 92 -0.85 -5.24 10.04
N MET A 93 -0.61 -6.35 10.73
CA MET A 93 -0.84 -7.71 10.22
C MET A 93 -2.29 -7.95 9.82
N SER A 94 -3.24 -7.50 10.63
CA SER A 94 -4.68 -7.66 10.35
C SER A 94 -5.08 -6.91 9.09
N ILE A 95 -4.59 -5.68 8.91
CA ILE A 95 -4.80 -4.88 7.70
C ILE A 95 -4.22 -5.59 6.47
N ALA A 96 -2.96 -6.03 6.55
CA ALA A 96 -2.31 -6.70 5.43
C ALA A 96 -3.03 -7.98 5.04
N LYS A 97 -3.42 -8.78 6.04
CA LYS A 97 -4.19 -10.02 5.86
C LYS A 97 -5.57 -9.75 5.28
N TYR A 98 -6.24 -8.69 5.72
CA TYR A 98 -7.55 -8.31 5.20
C TYR A 98 -7.48 -7.98 3.70
N ILE A 99 -6.41 -7.31 3.26
CA ILE A 99 -6.25 -6.88 1.85
C ILE A 99 -5.91 -8.05 0.91
N SER A 100 -5.02 -8.96 1.31
CA SER A 100 -4.46 -9.96 0.39
C SER A 100 -4.16 -11.33 1.02
N GLY A 101 -4.74 -11.61 2.20
CA GLY A 101 -4.57 -12.86 2.93
C GLY A 101 -3.14 -13.05 3.42
N ASP A 102 -2.70 -14.29 3.51
CA ASP A 102 -1.38 -14.61 4.09
C ASP A 102 -0.21 -14.01 3.28
N LYS A 103 -0.40 -13.75 1.98
CA LYS A 103 0.60 -13.05 1.15
C LYS A 103 0.86 -11.62 1.64
N GLY A 104 -0.20 -10.93 2.07
CA GLY A 104 -0.11 -9.59 2.63
C GLY A 104 0.73 -9.59 3.90
N ILE A 105 0.60 -10.62 4.74
CA ILE A 105 1.39 -10.73 5.98
C ILE A 105 2.88 -10.84 5.68
N PHE A 106 3.28 -11.66 4.69
CA PHE A 106 4.70 -11.77 4.31
C PHE A 106 5.28 -10.45 3.81
N GLU A 107 4.52 -9.69 3.01
CA GLU A 107 4.95 -8.36 2.59
C GLU A 107 4.95 -7.36 3.75
N TYR A 108 3.94 -7.38 4.64
CA TYR A 108 3.92 -6.54 5.83
C TYR A 108 5.19 -6.74 6.67
N VAL A 109 5.57 -7.98 7.00
CA VAL A 109 6.80 -8.26 7.76
C VAL A 109 8.04 -7.68 7.07
N ARG A 110 8.05 -7.67 5.74
CA ARG A 110 9.15 -7.09 4.95
C ARG A 110 9.17 -5.56 5.04
N PHE A 111 8.01 -4.90 4.93
CA PHE A 111 7.89 -3.44 5.02
C PHE A 111 8.12 -2.93 6.44
N ASP A 112 7.57 -3.62 7.43
CA ASP A 112 7.77 -3.34 8.85
C ASP A 112 9.25 -3.45 9.23
N LYS A 113 9.94 -4.53 8.83
CA LYS A 113 11.37 -4.68 9.14
C LYS A 113 12.27 -3.64 8.47
N LEU A 114 11.94 -3.19 7.27
CA LEU A 114 12.81 -2.31 6.47
C LEU A 114 12.44 -0.83 6.57
N LYS A 115 11.22 -0.50 6.99
CA LYS A 115 10.65 0.85 7.13
C LYS A 115 11.06 1.82 5.98
N PRO A 116 10.78 1.51 4.70
CA PRO A 116 11.14 2.39 3.58
C PRO A 116 10.36 3.70 3.58
N GLY A 117 10.98 4.76 3.08
CA GLY A 117 10.40 6.10 2.97
C GLY A 117 9.69 6.58 4.24
N ILE A 118 8.42 6.99 4.09
CA ILE A 118 7.60 7.56 5.16
C ILE A 118 7.47 6.64 6.39
N LEU A 119 7.61 5.32 6.24
CA LEU A 119 7.50 4.37 7.35
C LEU A 119 8.58 4.57 8.42
N SER A 120 9.73 5.14 8.08
CA SER A 120 10.79 5.45 9.04
C SER A 120 10.55 6.70 9.89
N GLU A 121 9.51 7.48 9.55
CA GLU A 121 9.21 8.77 10.17
C GLU A 121 7.90 8.75 10.98
N LEU A 122 7.06 7.74 10.76
CA LEU A 122 5.76 7.61 11.41
C LEU A 122 5.89 7.14 12.86
N GLY A 123 4.87 7.47 13.65
CA GLY A 123 4.72 6.98 15.02
C GLY A 123 4.28 5.51 15.07
N PRO A 124 4.24 4.93 16.29
CA PRO A 124 4.19 3.48 16.51
C PRO A 124 2.95 2.75 15.96
N PHE A 125 1.79 3.39 15.94
CA PHE A 125 0.62 2.76 15.33
C PHE A 125 0.64 3.00 13.83
N MET A 126 1.03 4.20 13.42
CA MET A 126 0.93 4.60 12.02
C MET A 126 1.96 3.93 11.13
N ASP A 127 3.19 3.69 11.59
CA ASP A 127 4.18 2.96 10.80
C ASP A 127 3.70 1.52 10.52
N ASP A 128 3.14 0.81 11.49
CA ASP A 128 2.58 -0.53 11.30
C ASP A 128 1.30 -0.57 10.46
N VAL A 129 0.39 0.38 10.70
CA VAL A 129 -0.86 0.50 9.92
C VAL A 129 -0.55 0.78 8.45
N ILE A 130 0.40 1.66 8.18
CA ILE A 130 0.81 2.00 6.80
C ILE A 130 1.65 0.88 6.20
N ALA A 131 2.52 0.21 6.96
CA ALA A 131 3.22 -0.98 6.50
C ALA A 131 2.23 -2.09 6.13
N GLY A 132 1.16 -2.26 6.91
CA GLY A 132 0.09 -3.22 6.64
C GLY A 132 -0.66 -2.90 5.35
N LEU A 133 -0.99 -1.63 5.14
CA LEU A 133 -1.62 -1.15 3.90
C LEU A 133 -0.71 -1.38 2.69
N ILE A 134 0.54 -0.91 2.76
CA ILE A 134 1.50 -1.02 1.65
C ILE A 134 1.82 -2.49 1.36
N GLY A 135 2.05 -3.31 2.38
CA GLY A 135 2.34 -4.73 2.24
C GLY A 135 1.16 -5.49 1.64
N GLY A 136 -0.04 -5.25 2.15
CA GLY A 136 -1.28 -5.82 1.62
C GLY A 136 -1.49 -5.50 0.14
N VAL A 137 -1.33 -4.22 -0.23
CA VAL A 137 -1.47 -3.74 -1.61
C VAL A 137 -0.35 -4.27 -2.52
N SER A 138 0.89 -4.30 -2.04
CA SER A 138 2.05 -4.84 -2.77
C SER A 138 1.88 -6.32 -3.11
N ALA A 139 1.36 -7.11 -2.18
CA ALA A 139 1.06 -8.52 -2.42
C ALA A 139 -0.01 -8.72 -3.52
N ASN A 140 -1.03 -7.85 -3.56
CA ASN A 140 -2.02 -7.83 -4.65
C ASN A 140 -1.39 -7.36 -5.97
N MET A 141 -0.51 -6.35 -5.94
CA MET A 141 0.23 -5.91 -7.12
C MET A 141 1.01 -7.07 -7.75
N TYR A 142 1.80 -7.82 -6.97
CA TYR A 142 2.53 -8.99 -7.48
C TYR A 142 1.61 -10.12 -7.94
N SER A 143 0.47 -10.32 -7.29
CA SER A 143 -0.46 -11.40 -7.64
C SER A 143 -1.31 -11.10 -8.88
N ARG A 144 -1.72 -9.85 -9.08
CA ARG A 144 -2.65 -9.41 -10.13
C ARG A 144 -1.97 -8.68 -11.29
N GLY A 145 -0.67 -8.38 -11.17
CA GLY A 145 0.14 -7.88 -12.28
C GLY A 145 0.06 -8.80 -13.50
N LYS A 146 0.02 -10.13 -13.30
CA LYS A 146 -0.06 -11.11 -14.41
C LYS A 146 -1.37 -11.05 -15.20
N SER A 147 -2.50 -10.74 -14.56
CA SER A 147 -3.80 -10.65 -15.23
C SER A 147 -3.99 -9.37 -16.05
N ASP A 148 -3.21 -8.33 -15.75
CA ASP A 148 -3.48 -6.97 -16.25
C ASP A 148 -2.29 -6.27 -16.92
N GLY A 149 -1.05 -6.61 -16.56
CA GLY A 149 0.18 -6.07 -17.18
C GLY A 149 0.28 -6.42 -18.66
N GLY A 150 -0.11 -7.66 -19.02
CA GLY A 150 -0.23 -8.08 -20.42
C GLY A 150 -1.27 -7.27 -21.21
N LYS A 151 -2.40 -6.90 -20.60
CA LYS A 151 -3.45 -6.12 -21.26
C LYS A 151 -3.04 -4.65 -21.48
N ALA A 152 -2.30 -4.06 -20.54
CA ALA A 152 -1.78 -2.70 -20.68
C ALA A 152 -0.66 -2.62 -21.74
N ALA A 153 0.21 -3.62 -21.80
CA ALA A 153 1.22 -3.75 -22.86
C ALA A 153 0.56 -3.95 -24.24
N GLU A 154 -0.39 -4.87 -24.38
CA GLU A 154 -1.17 -5.08 -25.61
C GLU A 154 -1.96 -3.82 -26.04
N ALA A 155 -2.51 -3.06 -25.08
CA ALA A 155 -3.23 -1.83 -25.38
C ALA A 155 -2.32 -0.70 -25.85
N LYS A 156 -1.06 -0.63 -25.36
CA LYS A 156 -0.03 0.29 -25.87
C LYS A 156 0.44 -0.13 -27.26
N GLU A 157 0.65 -1.42 -27.50
CA GLU A 157 1.07 -1.97 -28.80
C GLU A 157 0.00 -1.79 -29.90
N LYS A 158 -1.28 -1.89 -29.55
CA LYS A 158 -2.41 -1.58 -30.46
C LYS A 158 -2.54 -0.08 -30.81
N LYS A 159 -1.98 0.82 -29.99
CA LYS A 159 -1.98 2.27 -30.27
C LYS A 159 -0.80 2.71 -31.15
N THR A 160 0.30 1.97 -31.18
CA THR A 160 1.50 2.30 -31.96
C THR A 160 1.46 1.82 -33.41
N PHE A 161 0.60 0.87 -33.77
CA PHE A 161 0.37 0.49 -35.17
C PHE A 161 -0.79 1.30 -35.79
N PRO A 162 -0.55 2.22 -36.74
CA PRO A 162 -1.63 2.84 -37.48
C PRO A 162 -2.34 1.77 -38.31
N ARG A 163 -3.67 1.63 -38.12
CA ARG A 163 -4.52 0.83 -39.00
C ARG A 163 -4.28 1.28 -40.44
N LYS A 164 -3.69 0.42 -41.28
CA LYS A 164 -3.68 0.63 -42.74
C LYS A 164 -5.13 0.77 -43.20
N ASN A 165 -5.52 2.00 -43.57
CA ASN A 165 -6.78 2.25 -44.25
C ASN A 165 -6.81 1.40 -45.52
N LYS A 166 -7.71 0.42 -45.57
CA LYS A 166 -8.09 -0.21 -46.82
C LYS A 166 -8.82 0.85 -47.65
N ILE A 167 -8.07 1.49 -48.54
CA ILE A 167 -8.63 2.27 -49.63
C ILE A 167 -9.42 1.27 -50.48
N GLY A 168 -10.74 1.43 -50.50
CA GLY A 168 -11.61 0.72 -51.42
C GLY A 168 -11.23 1.08 -52.84
N ILE A 169 -10.98 0.07 -53.67
CA ILE A 169 -10.93 0.23 -55.11
C ILE A 169 -12.28 -0.26 -55.61
N ALA A 170 -13.06 0.69 -56.12
CA ALA A 170 -14.22 0.45 -56.95
C ALA A 170 -13.76 -0.15 -58.29
N GLY A 171 -14.48 -1.16 -58.76
CA GLY A 171 -14.28 -1.83 -60.05
C GLY A 171 -15.19 -3.04 -60.15
#